data_AF-A0A924L7B4-F1
#
_entry.id   AF-A0A924L7B4-F1
#
_cell.length_a   1.000
_cell.length_b   1.000
_cell.length_c   1.000
_cell.angle_alpha   90.00
_cell.angle_beta   90.00
_cell.angle_gamma   90.00
#
_symmetry.space_group_name_H-M   'P 1'
#
loop_
_entity.id
_entity.type
_entity.pdbx_description
1 polymer ?
#
loop_
_entity_poly.entity_id
_entity_poly.type
_entity_poly.pdbx_seq_one_letter_code
_entity_poly.pdbx_strand_id
1 'polypeptide(L)'
;MTTPPHNFLDLARQDAGLSQHDLWVRYFALGGMSPALEMEAVCHGAMVATDPDHDRIAHALNERFTELGRNHPVPYSEDTDDT
;
A
#
# COMPACT_ATOMS: atom_id res chain seq x y z
N MET A 1 17.47 -19.08 3.65
CA MET A 1 17.08 -17.67 3.47
C MET A 1 15.60 -17.61 3.80
N THR A 2 15.25 -17.10 4.98
CA THR A 2 13.86 -16.98 5.41
C THR A 2 13.27 -15.78 4.69
N THR A 3 12.33 -16.00 3.78
CA THR A 3 11.53 -14.93 3.20
C THR A 3 10.84 -14.20 4.35
N PRO A 4 11.09 -12.89 4.58
CA PRO A 4 10.36 -12.16 5.60
C PRO A 4 8.86 -12.25 5.30
N PRO A 5 7.97 -12.27 6.32
CA PRO A 5 6.54 -12.23 6.07
C PRO A 5 6.24 -11.02 5.16
N HIS A 6 5.69 -11.28 3.98
CA HIS A 6 5.37 -10.22 3.03
C HIS A 6 4.24 -9.39 3.65
N ASN A 7 4.46 -8.07 3.79
CA ASN A 7 3.37 -7.17 4.18
C ASN A 7 2.26 -7.28 3.12
N PHE A 8 1.01 -7.34 3.55
CA PHE A 8 -0.13 -7.45 2.64
C PHE A 8 -0.18 -6.29 1.63
N LEU A 9 0.28 -5.09 2.02
CA LEU A 9 0.42 -3.94 1.13
C LEU A 9 1.40 -4.21 -0.03
N ASP A 10 2.48 -4.94 0.23
CA ASP A 10 3.43 -5.32 -0.81
C ASP A 10 2.88 -6.39 -1.74
N LEU A 11 2.12 -7.36 -1.20
CA LEU A 11 1.41 -8.34 -2.03
C LEU A 11 0.38 -7.67 -2.94
N ALA A 12 -0.41 -6.74 -2.39
CA ALA A 12 -1.38 -5.97 -3.15
C ALA A 12 -0.71 -5.10 -4.23
N ARG A 13 0.43 -4.47 -3.92
CA ARG A 13 1.24 -3.72 -4.90
C ARG A 13 1.70 -4.61 -6.06
N GLN A 14 2.22 -5.79 -5.75
CA GLN A 14 2.67 -6.76 -6.76
C GLN A 14 1.51 -7.24 -7.64
N ASP A 15 0.35 -7.55 -7.06
CA ASP A 15 -0.85 -7.96 -7.81
C ASP A 15 -1.43 -6.82 -8.66
N ALA A 16 -1.34 -5.58 -8.19
CA ALA A 16 -1.69 -4.37 -8.93
C ALA A 16 -0.70 -4.04 -10.07
N GLY A 17 0.41 -4.78 -10.17
CA GLY A 17 1.46 -4.61 -11.17
C GLY A 17 2.23 -3.30 -11.03
N LEU A 18 2.30 -2.73 -9.83
CA LEU A 18 3.00 -1.47 -9.55
C LEU A 18 4.43 -1.73 -9.11
N SER A 19 5.39 -0.95 -9.61
CA SER A 19 6.69 -0.86 -8.96
C SER A 19 6.57 -0.12 -7.61
N GLN A 20 7.62 -0.21 -6.79
CA GLN A 20 7.71 0.54 -5.54
C GLN A 20 7.58 2.05 -5.78
N HIS A 21 8.22 2.54 -6.85
CA HIS A 21 8.17 3.94 -7.25
C HIS A 21 6.78 4.36 -7.74
N ASP A 22 6.10 3.52 -8.53
CA ASP A 22 4.74 3.83 -9.01
C ASP A 22 3.76 3.97 -7.85
N LEU A 23 3.85 3.07 -6.86
CA LEU A 23 3.04 3.16 -5.66
C LEU A 23 3.33 4.46 -4.90
N TRP A 24 4.61 4.81 -4.73
CA TRP A 24 4.99 6.05 -4.05
C TRP A 24 4.45 7.30 -4.77
N VAL A 25 4.55 7.37 -6.10
CA VAL A 25 4.02 8.51 -6.88
C VAL A 25 2.50 8.64 -6.70
N ARG A 26 1.76 7.53 -6.72
CA ARG A 26 0.30 7.53 -6.50
C ARG A 26 -0.05 7.95 -5.08
N TYR A 27 0.63 7.39 -4.07
CA TYR A 27 0.49 7.79 -2.66
C TYR A 27 0.76 9.30 -2.46
N PHE A 28 1.84 9.81 -3.07
CA PHE A 28 2.22 11.22 -3.01
C PHE A 28 1.16 12.13 -3.66
N ALA A 29 0.60 11.73 -4.79
CA ALA A 29 -0.48 12.46 -5.46
C ALA A 29 -1.75 12.59 -4.60
N LEU A 30 -1.96 11.67 -3.66
CA LEU A 30 -3.05 11.70 -2.66
C LEU A 30 -2.70 12.52 -1.40
N GLY A 31 -1.59 13.27 -1.42
CA GLY A 31 -1.13 14.09 -0.30
C GLY A 31 -0.33 13.32 0.75
N GLY A 32 0.14 12.11 0.41
CA GLY A 32 1.10 11.38 1.23
C GLY A 32 2.44 12.09 1.31
N MET A 33 3.02 12.21 2.51
CA MET A 33 4.25 12.98 2.77
C MET A 33 5.45 12.11 3.13
N SER A 34 5.26 10.80 3.28
CA SER A 34 6.36 9.88 3.56
C SER A 34 7.36 9.82 2.40
N PRO A 35 8.68 9.90 2.67
CA PRO A 35 9.72 9.67 1.67
C PRO A 35 9.56 8.29 1.00
N ALA A 36 10.04 8.18 -0.23
CA ALA A 36 10.00 6.91 -0.97
C ALA A 36 10.60 5.75 -0.17
N LEU A 37 11.76 5.96 0.47
CA LEU A 37 12.44 4.96 1.29
C LEU A 37 11.59 4.46 2.46
N GLU A 38 10.83 5.34 3.11
CA GLU A 38 9.95 4.96 4.21
C GLU A 38 8.77 4.11 3.71
N MET A 39 8.22 4.47 2.54
CA MET A 39 7.21 3.67 1.84
C MET A 39 7.72 2.28 1.44
N GLU A 40 8.98 2.14 1.03
CA GLU A 40 9.60 0.82 0.78
C GLU A 40 9.70 0.01 2.06
N ALA A 41 10.16 0.63 3.16
CA ALA A 41 10.26 -0.03 4.46
C ALA A 41 8.90 -0.47 4.99
N VAL A 42 7.83 0.31 4.78
CA VAL A 42 6.45 -0.12 5.07
C VAL A 42 6.09 -1.36 4.27
N CYS A 43 6.29 -1.37 2.95
CA CYS A 43 6.01 -2.54 2.11
C CYS A 43 6.84 -3.77 2.51
N HIS A 44 8.07 -3.58 2.98
CA HIS A 44 8.89 -4.69 3.48
C HIS A 44 8.57 -5.12 4.91
N GLY A 45 7.59 -4.49 5.57
CA GLY A 45 7.23 -4.78 6.97
C GLY A 45 8.31 -4.35 7.98
N ALA A 46 9.27 -3.53 7.55
CA ALA A 46 10.29 -2.95 8.41
C ALA A 46 9.76 -1.74 9.20
N MET A 47 8.67 -1.13 8.73
CA MET A 47 7.95 -0.06 9.42
C MET A 47 6.43 -0.26 9.32
N VAL A 48 5.71 0.31 10.28
CA VAL A 48 4.25 0.37 10.27
C VAL A 48 3.85 1.77 9.81
N ALA A 49 2.97 1.86 8.81
CA ALA A 49 2.41 3.13 8.37
C ALA A 49 1.47 3.70 9.46
N THR A 50 1.37 5.02 9.52
CA THR A 50 0.30 5.66 10.30
C THR A 50 -1.05 5.38 9.62
N ASP A 51 -2.17 5.38 10.35
CA ASP A 51 -3.50 5.13 9.77
C ASP A 51 -3.81 6.03 8.55
N PRO A 52 -3.53 7.36 8.59
CA PRO A 52 -3.75 8.21 7.42
C PRO A 52 -2.88 7.83 6.21
N ASP A 53 -1.65 7.37 6.46
CA ASP A 53 -0.77 6.93 5.36
C ASP A 53 -1.19 5.57 4.83
N HIS A 54 -1.57 4.64 5.71
CA HIS A 54 -2.15 3.35 5.35
C HIS A 54 -3.36 3.54 4.43
N ASP A 55 -4.27 4.43 4.79
CA ASP A 55 -5.48 4.70 4.01
C ASP A 55 -5.16 5.28 2.63
N ARG A 56 -4.16 6.15 2.52
CA ARG A 56 -3.70 6.66 1.21
C ARG A 56 -3.06 5.56 0.36
N ILE A 57 -2.29 4.66 0.97
CA ILE A 57 -1.70 3.51 0.27
C ILE A 57 -2.81 2.58 -0.21
N ALA A 58 -3.76 2.25 0.66
CA ALA A 58 -4.93 1.44 0.33
C ALA A 58 -5.74 2.07 -0.79
N HIS A 59 -5.97 3.38 -0.74
CA HIS A 59 -6.66 4.12 -1.78
C HIS A 59 -5.93 4.04 -3.13
N ALA A 60 -4.62 4.33 -3.16
CA ALA A 60 -3.81 4.26 -4.38
C ALA A 60 -3.83 2.86 -5.03
N LEU A 61 -3.81 1.80 -4.21
CA LEU A 61 -3.90 0.42 -4.67
C LEU A 61 -5.31 0.09 -5.19
N ASN A 62 -6.35 0.51 -4.49
CA ASN A 62 -7.75 0.28 -4.89
C ASN A 62 -8.12 1.03 -6.17
N GLU A 63 -7.62 2.26 -6.36
CA GLU A 63 -7.73 2.97 -7.64
C GLU A 63 -7.08 2.16 -8.76
N ARG A 64 -5.87 1.63 -8.53
CA ARG A 64 -5.18 0.79 -9.53
C ARG A 64 -5.95 -0.50 -9.82
N PHE A 65 -6.51 -1.16 -8.82
CA PHE A 65 -7.35 -2.33 -9.04
C PHE A 65 -8.61 -2.00 -9.84
N THR A 66 -9.21 -0.84 -9.58
CA THR A 66 -10.35 -0.32 -10.36
C THR A 66 -9.96 -0.07 -11.82
N GLU A 67 -8.79 0.53 -12.08
CA GLU A 67 -8.24 0.70 -13.45
C GLU A 67 -8.06 -0.64 -14.19
N LEU A 68 -7.76 -1.72 -13.46
CA LEU A 68 -7.63 -3.07 -13.98
C LEU A 68 -8.97 -3.80 -14.14
N GLY A 69 -10.10 -3.13 -13.84
CA GLY A 69 -11.44 -3.73 -13.89
C GLY A 69 -11.75 -4.68 -12.73
N ARG A 70 -11.00 -4.59 -11.63
CA ARG A 70 -11.20 -5.37 -10.39
C ARG A 70 -11.91 -4.50 -9.34
N ASN A 71 -12.27 -5.12 -8.21
CA ASN A 71 -12.87 -4.40 -7.08
C ASN A 71 -11.80 -3.65 -6.24
N HIS A 72 -12.10 -3.28 -4.99
CA HIS A 72 -11.20 -2.61 -4.05
C HIS A 72 -10.76 -3.54 -2.89
N PRO A 73 -9.87 -4.53 -3.13
CA PRO A 73 -9.58 -5.58 -2.15
C PRO A 73 -8.69 -5.13 -0.98
N VAL A 74 -8.14 -3.92 -1.00
CA VAL A 74 -7.23 -3.43 0.05
C VAL A 74 -8.04 -2.73 1.14
N PRO A 75 -8.09 -3.25 2.38
CA PRO A 75 -8.84 -2.62 3.47
C PRO A 75 -8.21 -1.28 3.88
N TYR A 76 -9.05 -0.37 4.38
CA TYR A 76 -8.60 0.81 5.11
C TYR A 76 -8.30 0.45 6.57
N SER A 77 -7.65 1.36 7.30
CA SER A 77 -7.28 1.16 8.71
C SER A 77 -8.50 0.86 9.59
N GLU A 78 -9.62 1.55 9.36
CA GLU A 78 -10.88 1.34 10.08
C GLU A 78 -11.50 -0.04 9.79
N ASP A 79 -11.27 -0.62 8.61
CA ASP A 79 -11.77 -1.95 8.25
C ASP A 79 -11.00 -3.08 8.98
N THR A 80 -9.78 -2.79 9.46
CA THR A 80 -8.94 -3.77 10.17
C THR A 80 -9.19 -3.84 11.68
N ASP A 81 -9.82 -2.82 12.26
CA ASP A 81 -10.14 -2.77 13.70
C ASP A 81 -11.42 -3.53 14.07
N ASP A 82 -12.23 -3.93 13.10
CA ASP A 82 -13.54 -4.58 13.30
C ASP A 82 -13.44 -6.14 13.34
N THR A 83 -12.25 -6.70 13.65
CA THR A 83 -11.99 -8.15 13.76
C THR A 83 -11.55 -8.61 15.15
#